data_AF-A0A256XP01-F1
#
_entry.id   AF-A0A256XP01-F1
#
_cell.length_a   1.000
_cell.length_b   1.000
_cell.length_c   1.000
_cell.angle_alpha   90.00
_cell.angle_beta   90.00
_cell.angle_gamma   90.00
#
_symmetry.space_group_name_H-M   'P 1'
#
loop_
_entity.id
_entity.type
_entity.pdbx_description
1 polymer ?
#
loop_
_entity_poly.entity_id
_entity_poly.type
_entity_poly.pdbx_seq_one_letter_code
_entity_poly.pdbx_strand_id
1 'polypeptide(L)'
;MLGKCPECGGQIIEDIRTHELVCSCCGLVVEEKRFLLEKHDIDEGKKFFDEGRKTRIDIGDVKFRTYKLNENEYRKFWKLRVIDDYLFSGPRNIIRGIYNLLTLAEQLGIESRIVQSRAKEIFVHLAKRLPARYGFYTIAAVSLYLAIKEKGIPLQLKKILHVTGLDGKTFFRVLRYAKREIKIKSPPREEEIFNIILIYGKKFGLRGEVLKRCKELCKVIRKNGKNPYGLAAAIIYYVLGEECGYKITQKKIAEVLGVCECTLRSGLKILKMQLNSSRESIRLVPQQPLQISSSFQ
;
A
#
# COMPACT_ATOMS: atom_id res chain seq x y z
N MET A 1 30.07 10.20 48.81
CA MET A 1 30.70 8.97 48.30
C MET A 1 29.79 8.38 47.22
N LEU A 2 29.86 8.88 45.99
CA LEU A 2 28.97 8.45 44.88
C LEU A 2 29.82 7.65 43.89
N GLY A 3 29.54 6.36 43.74
CA GLY A 3 30.26 5.47 42.80
C GLY A 3 30.39 4.02 43.25
N LYS A 4 30.03 3.69 44.49
CA LYS A 4 30.01 2.32 45.01
C LYS A 4 28.59 1.89 45.35
N CYS A 5 28.26 0.65 44.99
CA CYS A 5 26.97 0.05 45.24
C CYS A 5 26.72 -0.07 46.75
N PRO A 6 25.54 0.34 47.25
CA PRO A 6 25.22 0.27 48.68
C PRO A 6 25.12 -1.16 49.22
N GLU A 7 24.88 -2.16 48.36
CA GLU A 7 24.74 -3.56 48.80
C GLU A 7 26.02 -4.37 48.68
N CYS A 8 26.72 -4.29 47.55
CA CYS A 8 27.88 -5.13 47.29
C CYS A 8 29.20 -4.35 47.21
N GLY A 9 29.19 -3.02 47.39
CA GLY A 9 30.36 -2.15 47.29
C GLY A 9 30.95 -2.03 45.88
N GLY A 10 30.38 -2.73 44.89
CA GLY A 10 30.85 -2.79 43.51
C GLY A 10 30.65 -1.48 42.73
N GLN A 11 31.31 -1.36 41.58
CA GLN A 11 31.27 -0.15 40.76
C GLN A 11 29.90 0.02 40.10
N ILE A 12 29.40 1.26 40.07
CA ILE A 12 28.16 1.63 39.39
C ILE A 12 28.51 2.10 37.97
N ILE A 13 27.84 1.55 36.97
CA ILE A 13 28.00 1.85 35.55
C ILE A 13 26.65 2.38 35.03
N GLU A 14 26.68 3.37 34.14
CA GLU A 14 25.48 3.82 33.43
C GLU A 14 25.20 2.90 32.24
N ASP A 15 24.01 2.30 32.20
CA ASP A 15 23.55 1.61 31.00
C ASP A 15 23.16 2.66 29.95
N ILE A 16 24.01 2.79 28.92
CA ILE A 16 23.87 3.76 27.83
C ILE A 16 22.52 3.61 27.09
N ARG A 17 21.84 2.45 27.20
CA ARG A 17 20.59 2.17 26.49
C ARG A 17 19.34 2.54 27.27
N THR A 18 19.35 2.44 28.60
CA THR A 18 18.22 2.82 29.46
C THR A 18 18.46 4.13 30.20
N HIS A 19 19.69 4.64 30.20
CA HIS A 19 20.17 5.75 31.03
C HIS A 19 19.95 5.52 32.53
N GLU A 20 20.00 4.26 32.95
CA GLU A 20 19.91 3.83 34.35
C GLU A 20 21.31 3.61 34.93
N LEU A 21 21.45 3.85 36.23
CA LEU A 21 22.69 3.58 36.95
C LEU A 21 22.62 2.19 37.59
N VAL A 22 23.46 1.26 37.13
CA VAL A 22 23.41 -0.17 37.51
C VAL A 22 24.75 -0.64 38.07
N CYS A 23 24.74 -1.43 39.15
CA CYS A 23 25.97 -2.04 39.66
C CYS A 23 26.46 -3.19 38.77
N SER A 24 27.74 -3.16 38.40
CA SER A 24 28.35 -4.20 37.56
C SER A 24 28.55 -5.55 38.25
N CYS A 25 28.62 -5.58 39.59
CA CYS A 25 28.85 -6.81 40.35
C CYS A 25 27.56 -7.52 40.74
N CYS A 26 26.57 -6.78 41.25
CA CYS A 26 25.34 -7.39 41.79
C CYS A 26 24.07 -7.00 41.01
N GLY A 27 24.16 -6.16 39.98
CA GLY A 27 23.02 -5.81 39.12
C GLY A 27 22.00 -4.86 39.75
N LEU A 28 22.28 -4.30 40.93
CA LEU A 28 21.40 -3.36 41.61
C LEU A 28 21.26 -2.06 40.81
N VAL A 29 20.01 -1.68 40.48
CA VAL A 29 19.69 -0.39 39.85
C VAL A 29 19.57 0.67 40.95
N VAL A 30 20.46 1.66 40.92
CA VAL A 30 20.62 2.69 41.96
C VAL A 30 19.76 3.91 41.67
N GLU A 31 19.53 4.23 40.41
CA GLU A 31 18.72 5.38 40.01
C GLU A 31 18.01 5.13 38.67
N GLU A 32 16.69 5.30 38.64
CA GLU A 32 15.84 5.21 37.44
C GLU A 32 15.40 6.63 37.03
N LYS A 33 15.84 7.11 35.86
CA LYS A 33 15.38 8.41 35.33
C LYS A 33 13.96 8.30 34.78
N ARG A 34 12.99 8.94 35.44
CA ARG A 34 11.63 9.13 34.92
C ARG A 34 11.60 10.26 33.89
N PHE A 35 11.26 9.95 32.63
CA PHE A 35 10.87 10.96 31.65
C PHE A 35 9.41 11.37 31.87
N LEU A 36 9.19 12.59 32.40
CA LEU A 36 7.87 13.23 32.43
C LEU A 36 7.58 13.80 31.03
N LEU A 37 6.71 13.14 30.26
CA LEU A 37 6.18 13.67 29.00
C LEU A 37 4.96 14.55 29.30
N GLU A 38 5.03 15.82 28.91
CA GLU A 38 3.94 16.79 28.95
C GLU A 38 2.76 16.36 28.07
N LYS A 39 1.55 16.68 28.53
CA LYS A 39 0.27 16.28 27.92
C LYS A 39 0.02 17.05 26.62
N HIS A 40 -0.30 16.32 25.55
CA HIS A 40 -1.02 16.86 24.40
C HIS A 40 -2.37 16.15 24.27
N ASP A 41 -3.44 16.94 24.23
CA ASP A 41 -4.83 16.52 24.13
C ASP A 41 -5.13 15.88 22.76
N ILE A 42 -5.87 14.76 22.77
CA ILE A 42 -6.41 14.13 21.56
C ILE A 42 -7.90 13.85 21.80
N ASP A 43 -8.71 14.46 20.93
CA ASP A 43 -10.17 14.42 20.87
C ASP A 43 -10.78 13.02 20.93
N GLU A 44 -11.89 12.96 21.67
CA GLU A 44 -12.71 11.78 21.89
C GLU A 44 -13.62 11.46 20.68
N GLY A 45 -13.81 10.17 20.44
CA GLY A 45 -15.04 9.66 19.81
C GLY A 45 -14.86 8.98 18.46
N LYS A 46 -14.74 7.64 18.50
CA LYS A 46 -15.53 6.72 17.65
C LYS A 46 -15.40 5.27 18.13
N LYS A 47 -16.57 4.64 18.31
CA LYS A 47 -16.78 3.26 18.72
C LYS A 47 -16.13 2.31 17.70
N PHE A 48 -15.24 1.43 18.17
CA PHE A 48 -14.58 0.41 17.35
C PHE A 48 -15.49 -0.81 17.21
N PHE A 49 -15.76 -1.18 15.96
CA PHE A 49 -16.14 -2.53 15.57
C PHE A 49 -14.84 -3.35 15.44
N ASP A 50 -14.87 -4.62 15.86
CA ASP A 50 -13.70 -5.51 15.98
C ASP A 50 -13.00 -5.76 14.63
N GLU A 51 -12.06 -4.89 14.27
CA GLU A 51 -11.13 -5.08 13.16
C GLU A 51 -9.84 -5.73 13.68
N GLY A 52 -9.62 -6.99 13.30
CA GLY A 52 -8.32 -7.66 13.26
C GLY A 52 -7.42 -7.44 14.48
N ARG A 53 -7.57 -8.30 15.49
CA ARG A 53 -6.77 -8.37 16.74
C ARG A 53 -5.43 -7.64 16.61
N LYS A 54 -5.34 -6.42 17.18
CA LYS A 54 -4.05 -5.78 17.43
C LYS A 54 -3.26 -6.73 18.33
N THR A 55 -2.22 -7.36 17.82
CA THR A 55 -1.31 -8.20 18.61
C THR A 55 -0.29 -7.36 19.38
N ARG A 56 -0.58 -6.07 19.62
CA ARG A 56 0.32 -5.15 20.29
C ARG A 56 -0.41 -4.50 21.45
N ILE A 57 0.28 -4.44 22.58
CA ILE A 57 -0.25 -3.86 23.81
C ILE A 57 0.03 -2.34 23.79
N ASP A 58 -0.99 -1.52 23.52
CA ASP A 58 -0.85 -0.06 23.49
C ASP A 58 -1.31 0.57 24.82
N ILE A 59 -0.56 1.55 25.35
CA ILE A 59 -0.91 2.22 26.61
C ILE A 59 -2.21 3.05 26.45
N GLY A 60 -2.52 3.45 25.22
CA GLY A 60 -3.80 4.08 24.86
C GLY A 60 -5.01 3.16 24.99
N ASP A 61 -4.84 1.84 24.83
CA ASP A 61 -5.94 0.87 24.94
C ASP A 61 -6.36 0.66 26.41
N VAL A 62 -5.48 0.97 27.38
CA VAL A 62 -5.78 0.91 28.83
C VAL A 62 -6.66 2.07 29.29
N LYS A 63 -6.59 3.22 28.60
CA LYS A 63 -7.42 4.39 28.94
C LYS A 63 -8.86 4.28 28.43
N PHE A 64 -9.16 3.34 27.52
CA PHE A 64 -10.48 3.25 26.87
C PHE A 64 -11.54 2.47 27.66
N ARG A 65 -11.20 1.89 28.82
CA ARG A 65 -12.15 1.25 29.73
C ARG A 65 -11.77 1.55 31.17
N THR A 66 -12.39 2.57 31.77
CA THR A 66 -12.78 2.75 33.20
C THR A 66 -11.99 2.11 34.35
N TYR A 67 -10.75 1.65 34.14
CA TYR A 67 -9.89 1.01 35.12
C TYR A 67 -8.56 1.76 35.15
N LYS A 68 -8.33 2.53 36.21
CA LYS A 68 -7.00 3.06 36.51
C LYS A 68 -6.16 1.89 37.02
N LEU A 69 -5.18 1.46 36.22
CA LEU A 69 -4.21 0.45 36.66
C LEU A 69 -3.45 0.97 37.89
N ASN A 70 -3.29 0.12 38.89
CA ASN A 70 -2.39 0.40 40.01
C ASN A 70 -0.93 0.44 39.53
N GLU A 71 -0.04 1.10 40.26
CA GLU A 71 1.36 1.31 39.84
C GLU A 71 2.08 -0.01 39.52
N ASN A 72 1.77 -1.09 40.26
CA ASN A 72 2.29 -2.44 40.02
C ASN A 72 1.74 -3.11 38.76
N GLU A 73 0.47 -2.86 38.42
CA GLU A 73 -0.15 -3.37 37.20
C GLU A 73 0.37 -2.62 35.98
N TYR A 74 0.57 -1.31 36.11
CA TYR A 74 1.21 -0.49 35.09
C TYR A 74 2.63 -0.98 34.80
N ARG A 75 3.44 -1.29 35.83
CA ARG A 75 4.78 -1.88 35.67
C ARG A 75 4.73 -3.25 34.98
N LYS A 76 3.79 -4.12 35.33
CA LYS A 76 3.60 -5.42 34.63
C LYS A 76 3.26 -5.23 33.16
N PHE A 77 2.35 -4.30 32.87
CA PHE A 77 1.95 -3.96 31.51
C PHE A 77 3.10 -3.35 30.70
N TRP A 78 3.91 -2.50 31.34
CA TRP A 78 5.12 -1.94 30.75
C TRP A 78 6.17 -3.00 30.44
N LYS A 79 6.40 -3.95 31.36
CA LYS A 79 7.32 -5.08 31.13
C LYS A 79 6.83 -5.95 29.96
N LEU A 80 5.54 -6.25 29.90
CA LEU A 80 4.94 -6.98 28.78
C LEU A 80 5.09 -6.20 27.47
N ARG A 81 4.93 -4.87 27.49
CA ARG A 81 5.16 -4.01 26.32
C ARG A 81 6.62 -3.98 25.90
N VAL A 82 7.58 -3.94 26.83
CA VAL A 82 9.02 -3.98 26.51
C VAL A 82 9.39 -5.32 25.89
N ILE A 83 8.82 -6.43 26.40
CA ILE A 83 8.99 -7.77 25.82
C ILE A 83 8.32 -7.84 24.44
N ASP A 84 7.13 -7.29 24.28
CA ASP A 84 6.41 -7.20 23.01
C ASP A 84 7.21 -6.37 21.99
N ASP A 85 7.68 -5.19 22.37
CA ASP A 85 8.53 -4.32 21.56
C ASP A 85 9.87 -4.99 21.22
N TYR A 86 10.47 -5.75 22.14
CA TYR A 86 11.65 -6.58 21.90
C TYR A 86 11.38 -7.70 20.89
N LEU A 87 10.26 -8.41 21.02
CA LEU A 87 9.82 -9.41 20.06
C LEU A 87 9.53 -8.79 18.69
N PHE A 88 9.06 -7.53 18.64
CA PHE A 88 8.71 -6.78 17.41
C PHE A 88 9.88 -6.00 16.77
N SER A 89 11.01 -5.80 17.45
CA SER A 89 12.17 -4.99 16.98
C SER A 89 13.31 -5.78 16.35
N GLY A 90 13.25 -7.11 16.33
CA GLY A 90 14.32 -7.96 15.79
C GLY A 90 14.27 -8.27 14.28
N PRO A 91 15.35 -8.85 13.70
CA PRO A 91 15.40 -9.32 12.31
C PRO A 91 14.31 -10.34 11.96
N ARG A 92 13.76 -11.04 12.95
CA ARG A 92 12.64 -11.99 12.81
C ARG A 92 11.37 -11.34 12.25
N ASN A 93 11.08 -10.07 12.56
CA ASN A 93 9.89 -9.39 12.03
C ASN A 93 10.06 -8.93 10.60
N ILE A 94 11.28 -8.57 10.22
CA ILE A 94 11.61 -8.29 8.82
C ILE A 94 11.41 -9.57 8.00
N ILE A 95 11.89 -10.72 8.49
CA ILE A 95 11.68 -12.01 7.85
C ILE A 95 10.19 -12.34 7.73
N ARG A 96 9.41 -12.18 8.81
CA ARG A 96 7.96 -12.39 8.80
C ARG A 96 7.25 -11.46 7.82
N GLY A 97 7.66 -10.20 7.74
CA GLY A 97 7.10 -9.24 6.80
C GLY A 97 7.44 -9.57 5.34
N ILE A 98 8.64 -10.08 5.07
CA ILE A 98 9.02 -10.58 3.74
C ILE A 98 8.19 -11.81 3.37
N TYR A 99 7.95 -12.73 4.31
CA TYR A 99 7.08 -13.89 4.08
C TYR A 99 5.65 -13.46 3.75
N ASN A 100 5.08 -12.52 4.52
CA ASN A 100 3.77 -11.95 4.24
C ASN A 100 3.71 -11.27 2.86
N LEU A 101 4.78 -10.56 2.48
CA LEU A 101 4.88 -9.91 1.17
C LEU A 101 4.85 -10.93 0.03
N LEU A 102 5.58 -12.03 0.15
CA LEU A 102 5.61 -13.10 -0.85
C LEU A 102 4.26 -13.80 -0.95
N THR A 103 3.64 -14.12 0.19
CA THR A 103 2.29 -14.70 0.25
C THR A 103 1.28 -13.78 -0.44
N LEU A 104 1.36 -12.47 -0.20
CA LEU A 104 0.52 -11.48 -0.87
C LEU A 104 0.77 -11.40 -2.38
N ALA A 105 2.02 -11.52 -2.81
CA ALA A 105 2.36 -11.52 -4.23
C ALA A 105 1.75 -12.75 -4.93
N GLU A 106 1.82 -13.93 -4.31
CA GLU A 106 1.20 -15.16 -4.81
C GLU A 106 -0.32 -15.03 -4.90
N GLN A 107 -0.99 -14.56 -3.83
CA GLN A 107 -2.44 -14.33 -3.83
C GLN A 107 -2.90 -13.34 -4.92
N LEU A 108 -2.04 -12.37 -5.28
CA LEU A 108 -2.33 -11.40 -6.34
C LEU A 108 -1.99 -11.91 -7.75
N GLY A 109 -1.32 -13.07 -7.87
CA GLY A 109 -0.86 -13.66 -9.13
C GLY A 109 0.41 -13.00 -9.69
N ILE A 110 1.30 -12.53 -8.82
CA ILE A 110 2.52 -11.79 -9.20
C ILE A 110 3.74 -12.71 -9.08
N GLU A 111 4.05 -13.39 -10.17
CA GLU A 111 5.19 -14.32 -10.27
C GLU A 111 6.51 -13.61 -10.63
N SER A 112 6.46 -12.32 -10.99
CA SER A 112 7.65 -11.60 -11.43
C SER A 112 8.68 -11.47 -10.29
N ARG A 113 9.77 -12.23 -10.40
CA ARG A 113 10.90 -12.19 -9.47
C ARG A 113 11.48 -10.77 -9.32
N ILE A 114 11.47 -9.99 -10.40
CA ILE A 114 11.97 -8.60 -10.39
C ILE A 114 11.09 -7.72 -9.48
N VAL A 115 9.77 -7.87 -9.56
CA VAL A 115 8.82 -7.13 -8.72
C VAL A 115 8.97 -7.56 -7.27
N GLN A 116 9.04 -8.86 -7.01
CA GLN A 116 9.18 -9.39 -5.65
C GLN A 116 10.49 -8.94 -4.98
N SER A 117 11.63 -9.02 -5.70
CA SER A 117 12.91 -8.53 -5.19
C SER A 117 12.85 -7.04 -4.86
N ARG A 118 12.29 -6.24 -5.78
CA ARG A 118 12.14 -4.80 -5.55
C ARG A 118 11.23 -4.48 -4.37
N ALA A 119 10.13 -5.22 -4.23
CA ALA A 119 9.20 -5.07 -3.12
C ALA A 119 9.87 -5.42 -1.77
N LYS A 120 10.76 -6.43 -1.72
CA LYS A 120 11.56 -6.76 -0.53
C LYS A 120 12.51 -5.62 -0.15
N GLU A 121 13.23 -5.05 -1.11
CA GLU A 121 14.12 -3.89 -0.87
C GLU A 121 13.34 -2.71 -0.28
N ILE A 122 12.23 -2.36 -0.92
CA ILE A 122 11.32 -1.29 -0.49
C ILE A 122 10.81 -1.58 0.92
N PHE A 123 10.41 -2.82 1.21
CA PHE A 123 9.93 -3.23 2.52
C PHE A 123 10.99 -3.09 3.62
N VAL A 124 12.21 -3.60 3.41
CA VAL A 124 13.30 -3.48 4.39
C VAL A 124 13.63 -2.02 4.67
N HIS A 125 13.60 -1.19 3.63
CA HIS A 125 13.84 0.25 3.76
C HIS A 125 12.76 0.95 4.58
N LEU A 126 11.48 0.69 4.28
CA LEU A 126 10.33 1.24 4.99
C LEU A 126 10.24 0.74 6.42
N ALA A 127 10.45 -0.56 6.66
CA ALA A 127 10.35 -1.18 7.98
C ALA A 127 11.28 -0.54 9.02
N LYS A 128 12.42 0.02 8.59
CA LYS A 128 13.39 0.70 9.46
C LYS A 128 13.06 2.16 9.75
N ARG A 129 12.23 2.81 8.94
CA ARG A 129 11.97 4.26 9.02
C ARG A 129 10.55 4.60 9.41
N LEU A 130 9.60 3.72 9.12
CA LEU A 130 8.22 3.96 9.48
C LEU A 130 8.03 3.80 10.99
N PRO A 131 7.22 4.68 11.60
CA PRO A 131 6.92 4.58 13.02
C PRO A 131 6.23 3.25 13.31
N ALA A 132 6.59 2.64 14.44
CA ALA A 132 6.20 1.28 14.81
C ALA A 132 4.69 1.05 14.93
N ARG A 133 3.87 2.11 14.95
CA ARG A 133 2.39 2.03 14.92
C ARG A 133 1.83 1.41 13.63
N TYR A 134 2.60 1.38 12.54
CA TYR A 134 2.17 0.73 11.30
C TYR A 134 2.61 -0.74 11.30
N GLY A 135 1.66 -1.67 11.19
CA GLY A 135 1.97 -3.09 11.18
C GLY A 135 2.78 -3.51 9.94
N PHE A 136 3.69 -4.48 10.12
CA PHE A 136 4.55 -4.99 9.04
C PHE A 136 3.76 -5.52 7.84
N TYR A 137 2.56 -6.06 8.06
CA TYR A 137 1.68 -6.49 6.97
C TYR A 137 1.22 -5.32 6.10
N THR A 138 0.83 -4.20 6.70
CA THR A 138 0.47 -2.97 5.96
C THR A 138 1.67 -2.42 5.20
N ILE A 139 2.86 -2.43 5.82
CA ILE A 139 4.09 -2.00 5.16
C ILE A 139 4.40 -2.93 3.97
N ALA A 140 4.28 -4.25 4.13
CA ALA A 140 4.46 -5.22 3.05
C ALA A 140 3.51 -4.98 1.87
N ALA A 141 2.21 -4.76 2.14
CA ALA A 141 1.22 -4.47 1.11
C ALA A 141 1.52 -3.18 0.35
N VAL A 142 1.93 -2.11 1.06
CA VAL A 142 2.33 -0.84 0.44
C VAL A 142 3.61 -1.01 -0.39
N SER A 143 4.61 -1.71 0.14
CA SER A 143 5.87 -1.98 -0.57
C SER A 143 5.65 -2.74 -1.87
N LEU A 144 4.79 -3.74 -1.84
CA LEU A 144 4.39 -4.51 -3.01
C LEU A 144 3.67 -3.62 -4.03
N TYR A 145 2.69 -2.81 -3.60
CA TYR A 145 2.01 -1.86 -4.49
C TYR A 145 2.99 -0.88 -5.16
N LEU A 146 3.98 -0.39 -4.42
CA LEU A 146 4.97 0.53 -4.94
C LEU A 146 5.88 -0.12 -5.99
N ALA A 147 6.35 -1.34 -5.76
CA ALA A 147 7.15 -2.09 -6.72
C ALA A 147 6.38 -2.39 -8.02
N ILE A 148 5.11 -2.78 -7.89
CA ILE A 148 4.21 -3.02 -9.03
C ILE A 148 4.03 -1.75 -9.85
N LYS A 149 3.83 -0.62 -9.17
CA LYS A 149 3.65 0.68 -9.81
C LYS A 149 4.92 1.16 -10.52
N GLU A 150 6.09 0.93 -9.93
CA GLU A 150 7.39 1.21 -10.55
C GLU A 150 7.58 0.42 -11.86
N LYS A 151 7.15 -0.85 -11.88
CA LYS A 151 7.23 -1.71 -13.06
C LYS A 151 6.09 -1.54 -14.07
N GLY A 152 5.11 -0.69 -13.77
CA GLY A 152 4.00 -0.43 -14.69
C GLY A 152 3.04 -1.60 -14.90
N ILE A 153 2.99 -2.55 -13.97
CA ILE A 153 2.05 -3.67 -14.03
C ILE A 153 0.66 -3.15 -13.63
N PRO A 154 -0.37 -3.35 -14.47
CA PRO A 154 -1.69 -2.77 -14.21
C PRO A 154 -2.42 -3.58 -13.13
N LEU A 155 -2.26 -3.16 -11.87
CA LEU A 155 -2.99 -3.69 -10.73
C LEU A 155 -3.88 -2.63 -10.10
N GLN A 156 -5.14 -2.99 -9.85
CA GLN A 156 -6.07 -2.09 -9.19
C GLN A 156 -5.81 -2.06 -7.69
N LEU A 157 -5.82 -0.85 -7.14
CA LEU A 157 -5.70 -0.67 -5.69
C LEU A 157 -6.83 -1.40 -4.93
N LYS A 158 -8.05 -1.41 -5.48
CA LYS A 158 -9.20 -2.12 -4.90
C LYS A 158 -8.91 -3.63 -4.73
N LYS A 159 -8.23 -4.26 -5.69
CA LYS A 159 -7.87 -5.68 -5.62
C LYS A 159 -6.91 -5.95 -4.45
N ILE A 160 -5.94 -5.07 -4.24
CA ILE A 160 -4.99 -5.19 -3.11
C ILE A 160 -5.71 -5.02 -1.78
N LEU A 161 -6.54 -3.98 -1.65
CA LEU A 161 -7.30 -3.74 -0.42
C LEU A 161 -8.24 -4.89 -0.09
N HIS A 162 -8.90 -5.48 -1.10
CA HIS A 162 -9.76 -6.64 -0.93
C HIS A 162 -8.99 -7.88 -0.43
N VAL A 163 -7.86 -8.21 -1.05
CA VAL A 163 -7.03 -9.38 -0.65
C VAL A 163 -6.43 -9.18 0.74
N THR A 164 -6.01 -7.96 1.05
CA THR A 164 -5.33 -7.65 2.32
C THR A 164 -6.28 -7.42 3.49
N GLY A 165 -7.57 -7.12 3.23
CA GLY A 165 -8.54 -6.75 4.28
C GLY A 165 -8.18 -5.48 5.04
N LEU A 166 -7.25 -4.68 4.53
CA LEU A 166 -6.77 -3.47 5.21
C LEU A 166 -7.72 -2.29 5.00
N ASP A 167 -7.91 -1.47 6.04
CA ASP A 167 -8.58 -0.18 5.89
C ASP A 167 -7.81 0.69 4.88
N GLY A 168 -8.53 1.14 3.85
CA GLY A 168 -8.02 2.02 2.82
C GLY A 168 -7.39 3.29 3.41
N LYS A 169 -7.94 3.88 4.48
CA LYS A 169 -7.36 5.08 5.09
C LYS A 169 -5.98 4.82 5.66
N THR A 170 -5.79 3.67 6.30
CA THR A 170 -4.49 3.26 6.87
C THR A 170 -3.49 2.97 5.76
N PHE A 171 -3.91 2.24 4.72
CA PHE A 171 -3.10 1.99 3.53
C PHE A 171 -2.62 3.30 2.87
N PHE A 172 -3.53 4.25 2.64
CA PHE A 172 -3.19 5.54 2.02
C PHE A 172 -2.26 6.41 2.87
N ARG A 173 -2.40 6.36 4.20
CA ARG A 173 -1.48 7.06 5.12
C ARG A 173 -0.06 6.52 5.00
N VAL A 174 0.10 5.20 5.06
CA VAL A 174 1.39 4.52 4.90
C VAL A 174 1.97 4.76 3.50
N LEU A 175 1.13 4.66 2.47
CA LEU A 175 1.52 4.94 1.08
C LEU A 175 2.05 6.37 0.90
N ARG A 176 1.39 7.36 1.51
CA ARG A 176 1.83 8.77 1.44
C ARG A 176 3.20 8.96 2.07
N TYR A 177 3.45 8.31 3.20
CA TYR A 177 4.74 8.34 3.86
C TYR A 177 5.81 7.64 2.99
N ALA A 178 5.52 6.43 2.52
CA ALA A 178 6.43 5.66 1.68
C ALA A 178 6.83 6.38 0.39
N LYS A 179 5.92 7.15 -0.23
CA LYS A 179 6.22 7.99 -1.41
C LYS A 179 7.15 9.16 -1.13
N ARG A 180 7.23 9.65 0.11
CA ARG A 180 8.19 10.70 0.50
C ARG A 180 9.58 10.13 0.68
N GLU A 181 9.66 8.93 1.27
CA GLU A 181 10.92 8.21 1.50
C GLU A 181 11.52 7.67 0.19
N ILE A 182 10.68 7.14 -0.70
CA ILE A 182 11.12 6.42 -1.90
C ILE A 182 10.71 7.20 -3.14
N LYS A 183 11.71 7.74 -3.84
CA LYS A 183 11.53 8.37 -5.15
C LYS A 183 11.35 7.30 -6.23
N ILE A 184 10.10 6.91 -6.48
CA ILE A 184 9.77 5.90 -7.48
C ILE A 184 9.64 6.55 -8.85
N LYS A 185 10.37 6.03 -9.83
CA LYS A 185 10.18 6.36 -11.24
C LYS A 185 9.02 5.52 -11.77
N SER A 186 7.81 6.10 -11.76
CA SER A 186 6.65 5.47 -12.39
C SER A 186 6.75 5.60 -13.93
N PRO A 187 6.22 4.64 -14.70
CA PRO A 187 6.19 4.77 -16.15
C PRO A 187 5.41 6.02 -16.58
N PRO A 188 5.69 6.57 -17.77
CA PRO A 188 4.87 7.63 -18.32
C PRO A 188 3.42 7.17 -18.43
N ARG A 189 2.51 8.13 -18.32
CA ARG A 189 1.08 7.87 -18.21
C ARG A 189 0.50 7.14 -19.42
N GLU A 190 1.03 7.44 -20.61
CA GLU A 190 0.66 6.75 -21.85
C GLU A 190 0.97 5.25 -21.79
N GLU A 191 2.13 4.87 -21.25
CA GLU A 191 2.50 3.47 -21.03
C GLU A 191 1.64 2.82 -19.95
N GLU A 192 1.32 3.53 -18.87
CA GLU A 192 0.41 3.03 -17.82
C GLU A 192 -0.98 2.69 -18.42
N ILE A 193 -1.54 3.58 -19.24
CA ILE A 193 -2.82 3.34 -19.91
C ILE A 193 -2.71 2.19 -20.91
N PHE A 194 -1.65 2.15 -21.71
CA PHE A 194 -1.45 1.11 -22.71
C PHE A 194 -1.26 -0.27 -22.06
N ASN A 195 -0.54 -0.38 -20.95
CA ASN A 195 -0.39 -1.64 -20.21
C ASN A 195 -1.73 -2.16 -19.69
N ILE A 196 -2.62 -1.27 -19.22
CA ILE A 196 -3.99 -1.65 -18.86
C ILE A 196 -4.71 -2.20 -20.09
N ILE A 197 -4.64 -1.51 -21.24
CA ILE A 197 -5.27 -1.99 -22.48
C ILE A 197 -4.71 -3.34 -22.92
N LEU A 198 -3.40 -3.59 -22.77
CA LEU A 198 -2.80 -4.88 -23.13
C LEU A 198 -3.34 -6.05 -22.30
N ILE A 199 -3.56 -5.86 -21.00
CA ILE A 199 -4.06 -6.93 -20.13
C ILE A 199 -5.57 -7.12 -20.29
N TYR A 200 -6.35 -6.03 -20.21
CA TYR A 200 -7.81 -6.11 -20.28
C TYR A 200 -8.31 -6.29 -21.72
N GLY A 201 -7.60 -5.76 -22.70
CA GLY A 201 -7.90 -5.92 -24.13
C GLY A 201 -7.87 -7.37 -24.60
N LYS A 202 -7.03 -8.22 -24.01
CA LYS A 202 -7.04 -9.66 -24.29
C LYS A 202 -8.40 -10.30 -24.01
N LYS A 203 -9.13 -9.84 -22.98
CA LYS A 203 -10.49 -10.31 -22.65
C LYS A 203 -11.55 -9.92 -23.68
N PHE A 204 -11.25 -8.92 -24.51
CA PHE A 204 -12.09 -8.52 -25.63
C PHE A 204 -11.59 -9.08 -26.97
N GLY A 205 -10.50 -9.86 -26.97
CA GLY A 205 -9.88 -10.36 -28.20
C GLY A 205 -9.10 -9.31 -28.99
N LEU A 206 -8.70 -8.18 -28.40
CA LEU A 206 -7.95 -7.13 -29.10
C LEU A 206 -6.58 -7.66 -29.57
N ARG A 207 -6.29 -7.58 -30.88
CA ARG A 207 -5.02 -8.02 -31.47
C ARG A 207 -4.56 -7.09 -32.60
N GLY A 208 -3.29 -7.22 -32.99
CA GLY A 208 -2.75 -6.62 -34.21
C GLY A 208 -2.99 -5.10 -34.34
N GLU A 209 -3.69 -4.70 -35.40
CA GLU A 209 -3.97 -3.30 -35.75
C GLU A 209 -4.78 -2.55 -34.70
N VAL A 210 -5.73 -3.23 -34.05
CA VAL A 210 -6.58 -2.62 -33.01
C VAL A 210 -5.74 -2.18 -31.81
N LEU A 211 -4.75 -2.99 -31.42
CA LEU A 211 -3.80 -2.64 -30.35
C LEU A 211 -2.84 -1.51 -30.78
N LYS A 212 -2.38 -1.52 -32.04
CA LYS A 212 -1.56 -0.42 -32.58
C LYS A 212 -2.34 0.90 -32.51
N ARG A 213 -3.61 0.88 -32.91
CA ARG A 213 -4.49 2.05 -32.85
C ARG A 213 -4.73 2.53 -31.42
N CYS A 214 -4.98 1.62 -30.49
CA CYS A 214 -5.07 1.96 -29.06
C CYS A 214 -3.78 2.65 -28.55
N LYS A 215 -2.60 2.20 -29.00
CA LYS A 215 -1.31 2.79 -28.63
C LYS A 215 -1.15 4.21 -29.16
N GLU A 216 -1.61 4.48 -30.38
CA GLU A 216 -1.63 5.84 -30.95
C GLU A 216 -2.52 6.76 -30.11
N LEU A 217 -3.74 6.32 -29.80
CA LEU A 217 -4.67 7.09 -28.98
C LEU A 217 -4.13 7.37 -27.57
N CYS A 218 -3.33 6.46 -27.00
CA CYS A 218 -2.67 6.71 -25.71
C CYS A 218 -1.69 7.91 -25.76
N LYS A 219 -1.03 8.14 -26.90
CA LYS A 219 -0.09 9.27 -27.08
C LYS A 219 -0.82 10.60 -27.20
N VAL A 220 -2.03 10.60 -27.76
CA VAL A 220 -2.88 11.80 -27.88
C VAL A 220 -3.34 12.30 -26.51
N ILE A 221 -3.46 11.40 -25.52
CA ILE A 221 -3.94 11.76 -24.19
C ILE A 221 -2.88 12.53 -23.40
N ARG A 222 -3.07 13.85 -23.29
CA ARG A 222 -2.23 14.69 -22.41
C ARG A 222 -2.42 14.34 -20.93
N LYS A 223 -1.41 14.67 -20.11
CA LYS A 223 -1.39 14.48 -18.65
C LYS A 223 -2.54 15.23 -17.95
N ASN A 224 -3.68 14.59 -17.85
CA ASN A 224 -4.83 15.07 -17.07
C ASN A 224 -4.96 14.19 -15.83
N GLY A 225 -5.05 14.73 -14.60
CA GLY A 225 -5.03 13.96 -13.32
C GLY A 225 -6.13 12.91 -13.09
N LYS A 226 -6.84 12.45 -14.12
CA LYS A 226 -7.91 11.45 -14.05
C LYS A 226 -7.39 10.03 -13.80
N ASN A 227 -8.29 9.09 -13.58
CA ASN A 227 -7.96 7.68 -13.39
C ASN A 227 -7.51 7.03 -14.73
N PRO A 228 -6.32 6.39 -14.80
CA PRO A 228 -5.85 5.73 -16.02
C PRO A 228 -6.76 4.59 -16.49
N TYR A 229 -7.42 3.87 -15.58
CA TYR A 229 -8.38 2.81 -15.95
C TYR A 229 -9.61 3.37 -16.68
N GLY A 230 -10.06 4.56 -16.31
CA GLY A 230 -11.18 5.23 -17.00
C GLY A 230 -10.83 5.65 -18.43
N LEU A 231 -9.59 6.09 -18.64
CA LEU A 231 -9.08 6.46 -19.97
C LEU A 231 -8.87 5.21 -20.84
N ALA A 232 -8.33 4.13 -20.27
CA ALA A 232 -8.20 2.84 -20.96
C ALA A 232 -9.57 2.29 -21.39
N ALA A 233 -10.57 2.33 -20.50
CA ALA A 233 -11.93 1.92 -20.82
C ALA A 233 -12.56 2.76 -21.95
N ALA A 234 -12.31 4.08 -21.92
CA ALA A 234 -12.78 4.99 -22.96
C ALA A 234 -12.13 4.70 -24.33
N ILE A 235 -10.80 4.45 -24.37
CA ILE A 235 -10.10 4.10 -25.61
C ILE A 235 -10.64 2.79 -26.17
N ILE A 236 -10.78 1.75 -25.34
CA ILE A 236 -11.30 0.45 -25.79
C ILE A 236 -12.73 0.60 -26.34
N TYR A 237 -13.59 1.36 -25.65
CA TYR A 237 -14.94 1.63 -26.14
C TYR A 237 -14.95 2.38 -27.48
N TYR A 238 -14.12 3.41 -27.61
CA TYR A 238 -14.04 4.22 -28.83
C TYR A 238 -13.56 3.40 -30.03
N VAL A 239 -12.46 2.65 -29.88
CA VAL A 239 -11.90 1.86 -30.97
C VAL A 239 -12.87 0.74 -31.37
N LEU A 240 -13.41 -0.01 -30.40
CA LEU A 240 -14.32 -1.11 -30.71
C LEU A 240 -15.66 -0.61 -31.29
N GLY A 241 -16.24 0.43 -30.70
CA GLY A 241 -17.55 0.93 -31.07
C GLY A 241 -17.55 1.82 -32.31
N GLU A 242 -16.69 2.84 -32.34
CA GLU A 242 -16.70 3.86 -33.39
C GLU A 242 -15.79 3.50 -34.57
N GLU A 243 -14.62 2.89 -34.33
CA GLU A 243 -13.66 2.58 -35.41
C GLU A 243 -13.84 1.18 -36.02
N CYS A 244 -14.24 0.17 -35.22
CA CYS A 244 -14.54 -1.19 -35.70
C CYS A 244 -16.03 -1.46 -35.92
N GLY A 245 -16.93 -0.61 -35.40
CA GLY A 245 -18.39 -0.76 -35.58
C GLY A 245 -19.06 -1.84 -34.71
N TYR A 246 -18.43 -2.28 -33.61
CA TYR A 246 -19.03 -3.26 -32.72
C TYR A 246 -20.09 -2.65 -31.80
N LYS A 247 -21.24 -3.33 -31.67
CA LYS A 247 -22.30 -2.94 -30.73
C LYS A 247 -21.95 -3.41 -29.30
N ILE A 248 -21.13 -2.65 -28.59
CA ILE A 248 -20.74 -2.93 -27.19
C ILE A 248 -21.31 -1.86 -26.26
N THR A 249 -21.95 -2.30 -25.17
CA THR A 249 -22.45 -1.39 -24.14
C THR A 249 -21.32 -0.89 -23.23
N GLN A 250 -21.40 0.38 -22.81
CA GLN A 250 -20.45 0.97 -21.84
C GLN A 250 -20.37 0.15 -20.54
N LYS A 251 -21.50 -0.39 -20.06
CA LYS A 251 -21.59 -1.22 -18.86
C LYS A 251 -20.64 -2.42 -18.90
N LYS A 252 -20.67 -3.18 -20.00
CA LYS A 252 -19.83 -4.38 -20.20
C LYS A 252 -18.34 -4.06 -20.13
N ILE A 253 -17.91 -2.93 -20.70
CA ILE A 253 -16.51 -2.51 -20.65
C ILE A 253 -16.14 -2.03 -19.24
N ALA A 254 -17.03 -1.27 -18.61
CA ALA A 254 -16.83 -0.75 -17.27
C ALA A 254 -16.68 -1.88 -16.23
N GLU A 255 -17.48 -2.94 -16.33
CA GLU A 255 -17.40 -4.13 -15.48
C GLU A 255 -16.07 -4.86 -15.63
N VAL A 256 -15.63 -5.14 -16.87
CA VAL A 256 -14.36 -5.84 -17.12
C VAL A 256 -13.15 -5.06 -16.60
N LEU A 257 -13.17 -3.73 -16.73
CA LEU A 257 -12.11 -2.84 -16.23
C LEU A 257 -12.32 -2.42 -14.77
N GLY A 258 -13.37 -2.86 -14.07
CA GLY A 258 -13.63 -2.52 -12.66
C GLY A 258 -13.82 -1.02 -12.39
N VAL A 259 -14.35 -0.27 -13.37
CA VAL A 259 -14.62 1.18 -13.27
C VAL A 259 -16.12 1.45 -13.31
N CYS A 260 -16.54 2.62 -12.80
CA CYS A 260 -17.93 3.06 -12.90
C CYS A 260 -18.23 3.60 -14.30
N GLU A 261 -19.46 3.44 -14.80
CA GLU A 261 -19.87 3.98 -16.10
C GLU A 261 -19.62 5.50 -16.23
N CYS A 262 -19.88 6.26 -15.16
CA CYS A 262 -19.62 7.70 -15.13
C CYS A 262 -18.13 8.03 -15.34
N THR A 263 -17.21 7.15 -14.90
CA THR A 263 -15.76 7.30 -15.09
C THR A 263 -15.39 7.04 -16.55
N LEU A 264 -16.00 6.04 -17.19
CA LEU A 264 -15.85 5.75 -18.61
C LEU A 264 -16.36 6.94 -19.46
N ARG A 265 -17.57 7.45 -19.18
CA ARG A 265 -18.13 8.63 -19.88
C ARG A 265 -17.26 9.87 -19.73
N SER A 266 -16.74 10.10 -18.52
CA SER A 266 -15.81 11.21 -18.24
C SER A 266 -14.48 11.06 -18.99
N GLY A 267 -14.02 9.82 -19.21
CA GLY A 267 -12.87 9.49 -20.06
C GLY A 267 -13.16 9.75 -21.54
N LEU A 268 -14.31 9.30 -22.05
CA LEU A 268 -14.73 9.51 -23.44
C LEU A 268 -14.84 10.99 -23.80
N LYS A 269 -15.42 11.81 -22.91
CA LYS A 269 -15.49 13.26 -23.12
C LYS A 269 -14.10 13.88 -23.33
N ILE A 270 -13.10 13.43 -22.56
CA ILE A 270 -11.72 13.89 -22.74
C ILE A 270 -11.13 13.39 -24.05
N LEU A 271 -11.29 12.09 -24.34
CA LEU A 271 -10.72 11.49 -25.54
C LEU A 271 -11.23 12.22 -26.79
N LYS A 272 -12.54 12.43 -26.91
CA LYS A 272 -13.15 13.16 -28.03
C LYS A 272 -12.67 14.61 -28.12
N MET A 273 -12.59 15.30 -26.99
CA MET A 273 -12.08 16.69 -26.95
C MET A 273 -10.63 16.77 -27.45
N GLN A 274 -9.78 15.81 -27.07
CA GLN A 274 -8.37 15.77 -27.49
C GLN A 274 -8.20 15.32 -28.94
N LEU A 275 -9.02 14.38 -29.43
CA LEU A 275 -9.03 13.98 -30.84
C LEU A 275 -9.41 15.14 -31.76
N ASN A 276 -10.47 15.88 -31.41
CA ASN A 276 -10.88 17.08 -32.14
C ASN A 276 -9.77 18.15 -32.17
N SER A 277 -9.02 18.30 -31.08
CA SER A 277 -7.91 19.25 -30.99
C SER A 277 -6.71 18.82 -31.83
N SER A 278 -6.47 17.50 -31.95
CA SER A 278 -5.35 16.93 -32.71
C SER A 278 -5.66 16.73 -34.20
N ARG A 279 -6.88 17.06 -34.67
CA ARG A 279 -7.38 16.81 -36.04
C ARG A 279 -7.23 15.34 -36.49
N GLU A 280 -7.28 14.39 -35.56
CA GLU A 280 -7.34 12.98 -35.94
C GLU A 280 -8.75 12.64 -36.39
N SER A 281 -8.89 12.20 -37.64
CA SER A 281 -10.14 11.66 -38.17
C SER A 281 -10.38 10.23 -37.69
N ILE A 282 -11.65 9.82 -37.66
CA ILE A 282 -12.05 8.43 -37.41
C ILE A 282 -11.38 7.55 -38.47
N ARG A 283 -10.56 6.59 -38.04
CA ARG A 283 -9.99 5.58 -38.92
C ARG A 283 -10.83 4.32 -38.81
N LEU A 284 -11.34 3.82 -39.93
CA LEU A 284 -11.98 2.51 -39.97
C LEU A 284 -10.89 1.45 -39.79
N VAL A 285 -10.97 0.68 -38.71
CA VAL A 285 -10.07 -0.43 -38.42
C VAL A 285 -10.80 -1.72 -38.73
N PRO A 286 -10.21 -2.67 -39.50
CA PRO A 286 -10.88 -3.89 -39.89
C PRO A 286 -11.37 -4.69 -38.69
N GLN A 287 -12.58 -5.25 -38.82
CA GLN A 287 -13.23 -6.04 -37.78
C GLN A 287 -12.43 -7.31 -37.48
N GLN A 288 -12.09 -7.51 -36.20
CA GLN A 288 -11.50 -8.75 -35.69
C GLN A 288 -12.51 -9.49 -34.81
N PRO A 289 -12.68 -10.82 -34.94
CA PRO A 289 -13.67 -11.56 -34.17
C PRO A 289 -13.50 -11.31 -32.67
N LEU A 290 -14.52 -10.73 -32.04
CA LEU A 290 -14.53 -10.47 -30.60
C LEU A 290 -14.73 -11.79 -29.86
N GLN A 291 -13.70 -12.25 -29.14
CA GLN A 291 -13.86 -13.28 -28.12
C GLN A 291 -14.33 -12.60 -26.84
N ILE A 292 -15.64 -12.35 -26.73
CA ILE A 292 -16.20 -11.91 -25.45
C ILE A 292 -16.48 -13.17 -24.64
N SER A 293 -15.49 -13.64 -23.89
CA SER A 293 -15.68 -14.79 -22.99
C SER A 293 -16.81 -14.46 -22.00
N SER A 294 -17.92 -15.19 -22.11
CA SER A 294 -19.08 -15.13 -21.20
C SER A 294 -18.79 -15.71 -19.81
N SER A 295 -17.58 -16.21 -19.57
CA SER A 295 -17.15 -16.83 -18.33
C SER A 295 -16.41 -15.84 -17.44
N PHE A 296 -17.16 -15.07 -16.66
CA PHE A 296 -16.72 -14.47 -15.40
C PHE A 296 -17.66 -14.93 -14.29
N GLN A 297 -17.44 -16.17 -13.84
CA GLN A 297 -17.70 -16.60 -12.46
C GLN A 297 -16.34 -16.86 -11.82
#